data_AF-A0A9W4CNS9-F1
#
_entry.id   AF-A0A9W4CNS9-F1
#
_cell.length_a   1.000
_cell.length_b   1.000
_cell.length_c   1.000
_cell.angle_alpha   90.00
_cell.angle_beta   90.00
_cell.angle_gamma   90.00
#
_symmetry.space_group_name_H-M   'P 1'
#
loop_
_entity.id
_entity.type
_entity.pdbx_description
1 polymer ?
#
loop_
_entity_poly.entity_id
_entity_poly.type
_entity_poly.pdbx_seq_one_letter_code
_entity_poly.pdbx_strand_id
1 'polypeptide(L)'
;MPLLGNVGLDILVLTFMLVLSAFFSGSETAITALDNLKLRALIKEQGDPNGMYTLVLEKRARFITTLLVGNNLVNNFSAILTSNLFAIWLGNAGIGIATAVVTFLVLIFGEITPKSFAINNILPIFKAVVRPIYLLSIILSPVIVLLETITQSNVSSTEFDRYTVRLTLTAKPQAVSAKA
;
A
#
# COMPACT_ATOMS: atom_id res chain seq x y z
N MET A 1 -18.35 -5.64 -29.31
CA MET A 1 -19.36 -5.85 -28.24
C MET A 1 -18.79 -5.32 -26.94
N PRO A 2 -19.47 -4.47 -26.18
CA PRO A 2 -18.98 -4.05 -24.85
C PRO A 2 -18.72 -5.26 -23.94
N LEU A 3 -17.71 -5.19 -23.07
CA LEU A 3 -17.27 -6.34 -22.26
C LEU A 3 -18.34 -6.74 -21.24
N LEU A 4 -19.02 -5.76 -20.65
CA LEU A 4 -20.11 -5.96 -19.69
C LEU A 4 -21.51 -5.81 -20.32
N GLY A 5 -21.60 -5.88 -21.67
CA GLY A 5 -22.87 -5.75 -22.38
C GLY A 5 -23.33 -4.31 -22.62
N ASN A 6 -22.76 -3.31 -21.94
CA ASN A 6 -23.02 -1.88 -22.18
C ASN A 6 -21.76 -1.02 -21.97
N VAL A 7 -21.46 -0.15 -22.95
CA VAL A 7 -20.34 0.81 -22.89
C VAL A 7 -20.42 1.72 -21.66
N GLY A 8 -21.62 2.12 -21.25
CA GLY A 8 -21.81 2.92 -20.03
C GLY A 8 -21.40 2.17 -18.76
N LEU A 9 -21.65 0.86 -18.69
CA LEU A 9 -21.22 0.03 -17.55
C LEU A 9 -19.70 -0.14 -17.54
N ASP A 10 -19.10 -0.32 -18.71
CA ASP A 10 -17.64 -0.40 -18.86
C ASP A 10 -16.94 0.87 -18.32
N ILE A 11 -17.43 2.07 -18.70
CA ILE A 11 -16.92 3.35 -18.20
C ILE A 11 -17.16 3.52 -16.70
N LEU A 12 -18.33 3.11 -16.21
CA LEU A 12 -18.67 3.17 -14.79
C LEU A 12 -17.70 2.32 -13.96
N VAL A 13 -17.39 1.10 -14.40
CA VAL A 13 -16.44 0.20 -13.73
C VAL A 13 -15.03 0.77 -13.77
N LEU A 14 -14.58 1.34 -14.89
CA LEU A 14 -13.26 2.00 -14.97
C LEU A 14 -13.16 3.20 -14.03
N THR A 15 -14.21 4.02 -13.96
CA THR A 15 -14.29 5.16 -13.05
C THR A 15 -14.27 4.70 -11.60
N PHE A 16 -15.00 3.63 -11.28
CA PHE A 16 -14.98 3.02 -9.95
C PHE A 16 -13.59 2.50 -9.56
N MET A 17 -12.89 1.83 -10.49
CA MET A 17 -11.50 1.39 -10.27
C MET A 17 -10.56 2.57 -10.00
N LEU A 18 -10.72 3.68 -10.73
CA LEU A 18 -9.93 4.89 -10.52
C LEU A 18 -10.16 5.50 -9.13
N VAL A 19 -11.43 5.60 -8.69
CA VAL A 19 -11.79 6.09 -7.36
C VAL A 19 -11.25 5.17 -6.27
N LEU A 20 -11.29 3.86 -6.49
CA LEU A 20 -10.78 2.89 -5.54
C LEU A 20 -9.24 2.97 -5.42
N SER A 21 -8.53 3.15 -6.53
CA SER A 21 -7.09 3.43 -6.56
C SER A 21 -6.77 4.69 -5.76
N ALA A 22 -7.51 5.78 -6.00
CA ALA A 22 -7.40 7.03 -5.27
C ALA A 22 -7.59 6.87 -3.76
N PHE A 23 -8.60 6.09 -3.37
CA PHE A 23 -8.87 5.78 -1.97
C PHE A 23 -7.69 5.06 -1.30
N PHE A 24 -7.14 4.01 -1.90
CA PHE A 24 -6.00 3.28 -1.35
C PHE A 24 -4.74 4.15 -1.25
N SER A 25 -4.45 4.89 -2.32
CA SER A 25 -3.26 5.72 -2.45
C SER A 25 -3.25 6.90 -1.45
N GLY A 26 -4.40 7.57 -1.30
CA GLY A 26 -4.58 8.61 -0.28
C GLY A 26 -4.55 8.06 1.15
N SER A 27 -5.16 6.89 1.38
CA SER A 27 -5.17 6.22 2.68
C SER A 27 -3.76 5.82 3.14
N GLU A 28 -2.96 5.27 2.22
CA GLU A 28 -1.57 4.91 2.46
C GLU A 28 -0.77 6.11 2.94
N THR A 29 -0.91 7.23 2.24
CA THR A 29 -0.18 8.46 2.55
C THR A 29 -0.58 9.02 3.91
N ALA A 30 -1.88 9.07 4.23
CA ALA A 30 -2.34 9.56 5.54
C ALA A 30 -1.89 8.67 6.70
N ILE A 31 -1.94 7.34 6.53
CA ILE A 31 -1.53 6.37 7.57
C ILE A 31 -0.01 6.37 7.76
N THR A 32 0.77 6.47 6.69
CA THR A 32 2.24 6.46 6.76
C THR A 32 2.81 7.76 7.30
N ALA A 33 2.17 8.90 7.04
CA ALA A 33 2.61 10.22 7.51
C ALA A 33 2.59 10.39 9.04
N LEU A 34 1.73 9.64 9.73
CA LEU A 34 1.68 9.55 11.19
C LEU A 34 2.52 8.37 11.68
N ASP A 35 3.80 8.62 11.94
CA ASP A 35 4.70 7.66 12.57
C ASP A 35 4.30 7.33 14.02
N ASN A 36 4.98 6.33 14.59
CA ASN A 36 4.70 5.85 15.94
C ASN A 36 4.87 6.94 17.01
N LEU A 37 5.79 7.90 16.81
CA LEU A 37 6.02 8.98 17.76
C LEU A 37 4.88 9.99 17.72
N LYS A 38 4.46 10.39 16.51
CA LYS A 38 3.32 11.29 16.30
C LYS A 38 2.02 10.68 16.82
N LEU A 39 1.77 9.39 16.58
CA LEU A 39 0.59 8.70 17.12
C LEU A 39 0.59 8.70 18.65
N ARG A 40 1.72 8.39 19.29
CA ARG A 40 1.84 8.44 20.77
C ARG A 40 1.64 9.85 21.32
N ALA A 41 2.14 10.87 20.63
CA ALA A 41 1.90 12.27 21.00
C ALA A 41 0.41 12.62 20.89
N LEU A 42 -0.26 12.26 19.79
CA LEU A 42 -1.70 12.48 19.59
C LEU A 42 -2.55 11.79 20.68
N ILE A 43 -2.21 10.55 21.05
CA ILE A 43 -2.89 9.84 22.14
C ILE A 43 -2.75 10.58 23.46
N LYS A 44 -1.55 11.12 23.75
CA LYS A 44 -1.28 11.86 24.98
C LYS A 44 -2.00 13.21 25.02
N GLU A 45 -2.06 13.92 23.90
CA GLU A 45 -2.62 15.27 23.81
C GLU A 45 -4.15 15.29 23.67
N GLN A 46 -4.70 14.41 22.82
CA GLN A 46 -6.13 14.42 22.44
C GLN A 46 -6.92 13.24 23.02
N GLY A 47 -6.24 12.27 23.63
CA GLY A 47 -6.83 10.99 23.99
C GLY A 47 -7.09 10.10 22.77
N ASP A 48 -7.55 8.87 23.02
CA ASP A 48 -7.93 7.91 21.99
C ASP A 48 -9.25 7.20 22.34
N PRO A 49 -10.36 7.95 22.49
CA PRO A 49 -11.64 7.37 22.96
C PRO A 49 -12.21 6.31 22.00
N ASN A 50 -11.79 6.33 20.74
CA ASN A 50 -12.21 5.39 19.71
C ASN A 50 -11.16 4.30 19.41
N GLY A 51 -10.03 4.30 20.13
CA GLY A 51 -8.92 3.35 19.95
C GLY A 51 -8.25 3.39 18.57
N MET A 52 -8.47 4.43 17.76
CA MET A 52 -8.04 4.45 16.35
C MET A 52 -6.54 4.64 16.22
N TYR A 53 -5.95 5.50 17.04
CA TYR A 53 -4.50 5.74 17.02
C TYR A 53 -3.75 4.51 17.53
N THR A 54 -4.25 3.92 18.62
CA THR A 54 -3.70 2.70 19.23
C THR A 54 -3.79 1.52 18.27
N LEU A 55 -4.92 1.36 17.58
CA LEU A 55 -5.12 0.30 16.58
C LEU A 55 -4.07 0.35 15.46
N VAL A 56 -3.80 1.54 14.91
CA VAL A 56 -2.78 1.69 13.85
C VAL A 56 -1.38 1.48 14.43
N LEU A 57 -1.11 1.97 15.64
CA LEU A 57 0.17 1.82 16.32
C LEU A 57 0.54 0.35 16.53
N GLU A 58 -0.42 -0.46 17.00
CA GLU A 58 -0.21 -1.89 17.28
C GLU A 58 -0.20 -2.74 16.00
N LYS A 59 -1.04 -2.41 15.02
CA LYS A 59 -1.23 -3.23 13.81
C LYS A 59 -0.60 -2.60 12.56
N ARG A 60 0.44 -1.78 12.74
CA ARG A 60 1.01 -0.96 11.66
C ARG A 60 1.42 -1.79 10.44
N ALA A 61 2.14 -2.89 10.66
CA ALA A 61 2.56 -3.79 9.59
C ALA A 61 1.36 -4.28 8.76
N ARG A 62 0.29 -4.73 9.43
CA ARG A 62 -0.95 -5.17 8.78
C ARG A 62 -1.61 -4.07 7.96
N PHE A 63 -1.68 -2.83 8.48
CA PHE A 63 -2.22 -1.70 7.71
C PHE A 63 -1.41 -1.45 6.44
N ILE A 64 -0.08 -1.39 6.55
CA ILE A 64 0.80 -1.17 5.40
C ILE A 64 0.66 -2.30 4.37
N THR A 65 0.68 -3.56 4.81
CA THR A 65 0.48 -4.71 3.92
C THR A 65 -0.89 -4.65 3.24
N THR A 66 -1.95 -4.32 3.98
CA THR A 66 -3.32 -4.22 3.43
C THR A 66 -3.40 -3.14 2.35
N LEU A 67 -2.85 -1.95 2.61
CA LEU A 67 -2.84 -0.84 1.67
C LEU A 67 -2.06 -1.17 0.41
N LEU A 68 -0.87 -1.77 0.57
CA LEU A 68 -0.02 -2.19 -0.56
C LEU A 68 -0.72 -3.24 -1.42
N VAL A 69 -1.30 -4.27 -0.81
CA VAL A 69 -2.05 -5.31 -1.51
C VAL A 69 -3.28 -4.72 -2.20
N GLY A 70 -4.06 -3.91 -1.50
CA GLY A 70 -5.27 -3.29 -2.03
C GLY A 70 -4.99 -2.40 -3.24
N ASN A 71 -4.01 -1.50 -3.13
CA ASN A 71 -3.62 -0.63 -4.23
C ASN A 71 -3.17 -1.43 -5.45
N ASN A 72 -2.31 -2.43 -5.24
CA ASN A 72 -1.78 -3.26 -6.32
C ASN A 72 -2.87 -4.11 -7.00
N LEU A 73 -3.79 -4.69 -6.23
CA LEU A 73 -4.91 -5.45 -6.80
C LEU A 73 -5.80 -4.57 -7.66
N VAL A 74 -6.17 -3.39 -7.15
CA VAL A 74 -7.03 -2.45 -7.88
C VAL A 74 -6.35 -1.96 -9.15
N ASN A 75 -5.08 -1.59 -9.09
CA ASN A 75 -4.34 -1.12 -10.26
C ASN A 75 -4.18 -2.24 -11.30
N ASN A 76 -3.91 -3.47 -10.87
CA ASN A 76 -3.78 -4.61 -11.79
C ASN A 76 -5.12 -4.98 -12.42
N PHE A 77 -6.21 -5.03 -11.64
CA PHE A 77 -7.55 -5.26 -12.19
C PHE A 77 -7.99 -4.15 -13.13
N SER A 78 -7.70 -2.89 -12.80
CA SER A 78 -7.93 -1.76 -13.68
C SER A 78 -7.19 -1.94 -15.01
N ALA A 79 -5.91 -2.32 -14.98
CA ALA A 79 -5.10 -2.57 -16.17
C ALA A 79 -5.65 -3.72 -17.03
N ILE A 80 -6.04 -4.84 -16.42
CA ILE A 80 -6.62 -5.99 -17.13
C ILE A 80 -7.96 -5.62 -17.78
N LEU A 81 -8.85 -4.96 -17.03
CA LEU A 81 -10.16 -4.52 -17.53
C LEU A 81 -10.00 -3.52 -18.68
N THR A 82 -9.13 -2.53 -18.48
CA THR A 82 -8.74 -1.54 -19.48
C THR A 82 -8.25 -2.22 -20.76
N SER A 83 -7.26 -3.10 -20.66
CA SER A 83 -6.69 -3.82 -21.81
C SER A 83 -7.76 -4.57 -22.60
N ASN A 84 -8.63 -5.32 -21.91
CA ASN A 84 -9.72 -6.07 -22.54
C ASN A 84 -10.76 -5.15 -23.20
N LEU A 85 -11.17 -4.07 -22.52
CA LEU A 85 -12.13 -3.11 -23.07
C LEU A 85 -11.60 -2.45 -24.34
N PHE A 86 -10.36 -1.97 -24.30
CA PHE A 86 -9.76 -1.27 -25.43
C PHE A 86 -9.44 -2.20 -26.61
N ALA A 87 -9.08 -3.45 -26.34
CA ALA A 87 -8.96 -4.47 -27.38
C ALA A 87 -10.27 -4.66 -28.15
N ILE A 88 -11.41 -4.65 -27.43
CA ILE A 88 -12.73 -4.83 -28.06
C ILE A 88 -13.23 -3.56 -28.75
N TRP A 89 -12.92 -2.38 -28.21
CA TRP A 89 -13.44 -1.11 -28.73
C TRP A 89 -12.65 -0.54 -29.90
N LEU A 90 -11.31 -0.61 -29.87
CA LEU A 90 -10.44 0.00 -30.89
C LEU A 90 -9.70 -1.03 -31.75
N GLY A 91 -9.84 -2.33 -31.45
CA GLY A 91 -9.05 -3.36 -32.10
C GLY A 91 -7.56 -3.29 -31.71
N ASN A 92 -6.79 -4.27 -32.19
CA ASN A 92 -5.42 -4.49 -31.71
C ASN A 92 -4.46 -3.30 -31.93
N ALA A 93 -4.72 -2.48 -32.96
CA ALA A 93 -3.89 -1.32 -33.31
C ALA A 93 -4.03 -0.13 -32.34
N GLY A 94 -5.16 -0.01 -31.63
CA GLY A 94 -5.43 1.09 -30.69
C GLY A 94 -5.07 0.82 -29.23
N ILE A 95 -4.73 -0.43 -28.89
CA ILE A 95 -4.52 -0.87 -27.50
C ILE A 95 -3.38 -0.11 -26.82
N GLY A 96 -2.27 0.09 -27.52
CA GLY A 96 -1.09 0.74 -26.95
C GLY A 96 -1.36 2.19 -26.52
N ILE A 97 -2.01 2.98 -27.40
CA ILE A 97 -2.35 4.37 -27.12
C ILE A 97 -3.37 4.46 -25.98
N ALA A 98 -4.40 3.61 -26.01
CA ALA A 98 -5.42 3.61 -24.96
C ALA A 98 -4.85 3.21 -23.59
N THR A 99 -3.96 2.22 -23.56
CA THR A 99 -3.26 1.79 -22.35
C THR A 99 -2.41 2.94 -21.78
N ALA A 100 -1.70 3.67 -22.65
CA ALA A 100 -0.91 4.83 -22.22
C ALA A 100 -1.79 5.92 -21.62
N VAL A 101 -2.92 6.25 -22.25
CA VAL A 101 -3.88 7.24 -21.75
C VAL A 101 -4.45 6.82 -20.39
N VAL A 102 -4.92 5.58 -20.24
CA VAL A 102 -5.47 5.13 -18.95
C VAL A 102 -4.41 5.05 -17.87
N THR A 103 -3.20 4.60 -18.19
CA THR A 103 -2.08 4.61 -17.23
C THR A 103 -1.80 6.02 -16.75
N PHE A 104 -1.79 7.00 -17.65
CA PHE A 104 -1.64 8.41 -17.29
C PHE A 104 -2.78 8.89 -16.39
N LEU A 105 -4.03 8.54 -16.69
CA LEU A 105 -5.19 8.90 -15.85
C LEU A 105 -5.10 8.28 -14.46
N VAL A 106 -4.72 7.00 -14.35
CA VAL A 106 -4.52 6.32 -13.05
C VAL A 106 -3.39 6.97 -12.27
N LEU A 107 -2.26 7.29 -12.91
CA LEU A 107 -1.14 7.96 -12.24
C LEU A 107 -1.55 9.33 -11.71
N ILE A 108 -2.24 10.16 -12.49
CA ILE A 108 -2.63 11.50 -12.05
C ILE A 108 -3.75 11.42 -11.01
N PHE A 109 -4.88 10.81 -11.36
CA PHE A 109 -6.10 10.88 -10.56
C PHE A 109 -6.23 9.76 -9.52
N GLY A 110 -5.65 8.60 -9.78
CA GLY A 110 -5.64 7.45 -8.85
C GLY A 110 -4.47 7.48 -7.87
N GLU A 111 -3.36 8.13 -8.21
CA GLU A 111 -2.15 8.06 -7.39
C GLU A 111 -1.61 9.42 -6.93
N ILE A 112 -1.12 10.25 -7.85
CA ILE A 112 -0.40 11.48 -7.52
C ILE A 112 -1.31 12.49 -6.82
N THR A 113 -2.48 12.79 -7.40
CA THR A 113 -3.42 13.77 -6.84
C THR A 113 -3.95 13.33 -5.47
N PRO A 114 -4.43 12.08 -5.27
CA PRO A 114 -4.89 11.62 -3.96
C PRO A 114 -3.80 11.64 -2.89
N LYS A 115 -2.57 11.23 -3.22
CA LYS A 115 -1.42 11.31 -2.31
C LYS A 115 -1.13 12.76 -1.91
N SER A 116 -1.08 13.67 -2.89
CA SER A 116 -0.87 15.10 -2.64
C SER A 116 -1.97 15.70 -1.75
N PHE A 117 -3.23 15.37 -2.02
CA PHE A 117 -4.36 15.80 -1.20
C PHE A 117 -4.26 15.26 0.24
N ALA A 118 -3.82 14.00 0.39
CA ALA A 118 -3.66 13.37 1.69
C ALA A 118 -2.57 14.01 2.55
N ILE A 119 -1.45 14.42 1.96
CA ILE A 119 -0.37 15.14 2.67
C ILE A 119 -0.87 16.44 3.27
N ASN A 120 -1.76 17.15 2.58
CA ASN A 120 -2.30 18.41 3.06
C ASN A 120 -3.42 18.24 4.11
N ASN A 121 -3.99 17.03 4.23
CA ASN A 121 -5.16 16.74 5.08
C ASN A 121 -4.99 15.44 5.88
N ILE A 122 -3.81 15.23 6.46
CA ILE A 122 -3.40 13.96 7.09
C ILE A 122 -4.41 13.48 8.14
N LEU A 123 -4.70 14.31 9.16
CA LEU A 123 -5.48 13.86 10.32
C LEU A 123 -6.96 13.55 9.98
N PRO A 124 -7.69 14.40 9.22
CA PRO A 124 -9.04 14.08 8.79
C PRO A 124 -9.11 12.80 7.95
N ILE A 125 -8.20 12.65 6.97
CA ILE A 125 -8.19 11.47 6.11
C ILE A 125 -7.82 10.23 6.90
N PHE A 126 -6.79 10.30 7.75
CA PHE A 126 -6.43 9.22 8.67
C PHE A 126 -7.65 8.74 9.47
N LYS A 127 -8.38 9.65 10.12
CA LYS A 127 -9.56 9.30 10.91
C LYS A 127 -10.66 8.67 10.04
N ALA A 128 -10.84 9.12 8.80
CA ALA A 128 -11.83 8.57 7.89
C ALA A 128 -11.48 7.15 7.41
N VAL A 129 -10.20 6.86 7.16
CA VAL A 129 -9.77 5.64 6.45
C VAL A 129 -9.38 4.48 7.39
N VAL A 130 -8.99 4.75 8.63
CA VAL A 130 -8.49 3.70 9.55
C VAL A 130 -9.48 2.55 9.75
N ARG A 131 -10.76 2.84 10.00
CA ARG A 131 -11.77 1.78 10.19
C ARG A 131 -12.05 1.01 8.89
N PRO A 132 -12.33 1.65 7.74
CA PRO A 132 -12.49 0.95 6.47
C PRO A 132 -11.30 0.05 6.11
N ILE A 133 -10.07 0.55 6.24
CA ILE A 133 -8.86 -0.23 5.91
C ILE A 133 -8.69 -1.39 6.90
N TYR A 134 -9.00 -1.19 8.18
CA TYR A 134 -8.94 -2.29 9.15
C TYR A 134 -9.96 -3.39 8.81
N LEU A 135 -11.19 -3.04 8.46
CA LEU A 135 -12.20 -4.02 8.03
C LEU A 135 -11.75 -4.77 6.79
N LEU A 136 -11.20 -4.06 5.81
CA LEU A 136 -10.64 -4.69 4.62
C LEU A 136 -9.50 -5.64 4.97
N SER A 137 -8.63 -5.29 5.92
CA SER A 137 -7.56 -6.18 6.38
C SER A 137 -8.09 -7.48 6.98
N ILE A 138 -9.31 -7.50 7.54
CA ILE A 138 -9.94 -8.73 8.05
C ILE A 138 -10.37 -9.61 6.88
N ILE A 139 -10.99 -9.02 5.86
CA ILE A 139 -11.41 -9.73 4.66
C ILE A 139 -10.20 -10.30 3.90
N LEU A 140 -9.14 -9.51 3.76
CA LEU A 140 -7.89 -9.89 3.10
C LEU A 140 -6.94 -10.70 4.00
N SER A 141 -7.35 -11.07 5.21
CA SER A 141 -6.50 -11.80 6.16
C SER A 141 -5.81 -13.06 5.60
N PRO A 142 -6.45 -13.95 4.80
CA PRO A 142 -5.74 -15.13 4.29
C PRO A 142 -4.54 -14.75 3.41
N VAL A 143 -4.69 -13.71 2.59
CA VAL A 143 -3.61 -13.20 1.72
C VAL A 143 -2.56 -12.46 2.55
N ILE A 144 -2.99 -11.63 3.50
CA ILE A 144 -2.08 -10.85 4.34
C ILE A 144 -1.21 -11.76 5.21
N VAL A 145 -1.80 -12.77 5.87
CA VAL A 145 -1.05 -13.71 6.73
C VAL A 145 -0.02 -14.48 5.90
N LEU A 146 -0.38 -14.91 4.69
CA LEU A 146 0.56 -15.56 3.78
C LEU A 146 1.75 -14.63 3.47
N LEU A 147 1.48 -13.38 3.09
CA LEU A 147 2.52 -12.41 2.76
C LEU A 147 3.37 -12.01 3.97
N GLU A 148 2.76 -11.82 5.15
CA GLU A 148 3.46 -11.52 6.39
C GLU A 148 4.38 -12.69 6.79
N THR A 149 3.93 -13.94 6.64
CA THR A 149 4.73 -15.14 6.93
C THR A 149 5.96 -15.20 6.03
N ILE A 150 5.80 -15.00 4.72
CA ILE A 150 6.91 -14.98 3.75
C ILE A 150 7.88 -13.82 4.04
N THR A 151 7.35 -12.65 4.41
CA THR A 151 8.18 -11.48 4.71
C THR A 151 8.98 -11.69 5.98
N GLN A 152 8.36 -12.21 7.05
CA GLN A 152 9.02 -12.46 8.32
C GLN A 152 10.09 -13.56 8.23
N SER A 153 9.85 -14.62 7.45
CA SER A 153 10.88 -15.63 7.22
C SER A 153 12.13 -15.01 6.57
N ASN A 154 11.95 -14.14 5.58
CA ASN A 154 13.05 -13.46 4.90
C ASN A 154 13.78 -12.46 5.81
N VAL A 155 13.04 -11.67 6.61
CA VAL A 155 13.66 -10.69 7.52
C VAL A 155 14.41 -11.38 8.67
N SER A 156 13.89 -12.50 9.20
CA SER A 156 14.57 -13.28 10.24
C SER A 156 15.93 -13.81 9.80
N SER A 157 16.05 -14.16 8.51
CA SER A 157 17.33 -14.62 7.93
C SER A 157 18.38 -13.49 7.87
N THR A 158 17.94 -12.25 7.64
CA THR A 158 18.83 -11.07 7.57
C THR A 158 19.29 -10.59 8.95
N GLU A 159 18.44 -10.70 9.97
CA GLU A 159 18.81 -10.36 11.36
C GLU A 159 19.87 -11.34 11.90
N PHE A 160 19.72 -12.64 11.66
CA PHE A 160 20.67 -13.67 12.08
C PHE A 160 22.07 -13.46 11.47
N ASP A 161 22.13 -13.02 10.22
CA ASP A 161 23.37 -12.70 9.52
C ASP A 161 24.06 -11.45 10.11
N ARG A 162 23.28 -10.40 10.45
CA ARG A 162 23.82 -9.19 11.09
C ARG A 162 24.34 -9.44 12.51
N TYR A 163 23.70 -10.31 13.28
CA TYR A 163 24.18 -10.71 14.60
C TYR A 163 25.49 -11.51 14.49
N THR A 164 25.57 -12.45 13.55
CA THR A 164 26.78 -13.27 13.31
C THR A 164 27.95 -12.40 12.87
N VAL A 165 27.74 -11.50 11.91
CA VAL A 165 28.77 -10.56 11.43
C VAL A 165 29.23 -9.60 12.54
N ARG A 166 28.32 -9.07 13.37
CA ARG A 166 28.71 -8.23 14.51
C ARG A 166 29.54 -9.00 15.52
N LEU A 167 29.16 -10.24 15.87
CA LEU A 167 29.91 -11.08 16.80
C LEU A 167 31.31 -11.43 16.26
N THR A 168 31.44 -11.73 14.95
CA THR A 168 32.75 -11.96 14.32
C THR A 168 33.64 -10.71 14.32
N LEU A 169 33.07 -9.52 14.11
CA LEU A 169 33.82 -8.25 14.12
C LEU A 169 34.19 -7.80 15.55
N THR A 170 33.36 -8.04 16.55
CA THR A 170 33.68 -7.75 17.96
C THR A 170 34.56 -8.80 18.62
N ALA A 171 34.63 -10.03 18.09
CA ALA A 171 35.52 -11.09 18.55
C ALA A 171 36.95 -10.99 17.98
N LYS A 172 37.19 -10.07 17.03
CA LYS A 172 38.52 -9.84 16.45
C LYS A 172 39.20 -8.54 16.92
N PRO A 173 39.50 -8.38 18.23
CA PRO A 173 40.66 -7.61 18.65
C PRO A 173 41.69 -8.54 19.34
N GLN A 174 42.95 -8.44 18.92
CA GLN A 174 44.20 -8.90 19.59
C GLN A 174 45.04 -10.06 19.01
N ALA A 175 44.75 -10.63 17.84
CA ALA A 175 45.65 -11.66 17.26
C ALA A 175 46.73 -11.16 16.27
N VAL A 176 47.00 -9.84 16.21
CA VAL A 176 47.99 -9.27 15.25
C VAL A 176 49.13 -8.49 15.93
N SER A 177 49.11 -8.28 17.25
CA SER A 177 50.18 -7.56 17.99
C SER A 177 51.03 -8.47 18.89
N ALA A 178 51.30 -9.70 18.46
CA ALA A 178 52.18 -10.65 19.18
C ALA A 178 53.24 -11.29 18.26
N LYS A 179 53.63 -10.59 17.18
CA LYS A 179 54.83 -10.86 16.39
C LYS A 179 55.51 -9.54 16.04
N ALA A 180 56.15 -8.94 17.04
CA ALA A 180 57.22 -7.96 16.90
C ALA A 180 58.29 -8.32 17.93
#